data_AF-A0A1Y3EFW7-F1
#
_entry.id   AF-A0A1Y3EFW7-F1
#
_cell.length_a   1.000
_cell.length_b   1.000
_cell.length_c   1.000
_cell.angle_alpha   90.00
_cell.angle_beta   90.00
_cell.angle_gamma   90.00
#
_symmetry.space_group_name_H-M   'P 1'
#
loop_
_entity.id
_entity.type
_entity.pdbx_description
1 polymer ?
#
loop_
_entity_poly.entity_id
_entity_poly.type
_entity_poly.pdbx_seq_one_letter_code
_entity_poly.pdbx_strand_id
1 'polypeptide(L)'
;MEQWRKDSKVMVFHHLLAITLLSFSWAARYDQVGILVLFLHDVSDVFLECAKIFKYLKFRDNTHYSFCEFLSNASFVIFTASWFIFRLYWFPLKVLYTSFYGSVFLGPDDLPFIPVFNFMLWLLFFINIYWFHVCFVHF
;
A
#
# COMPACT_ATOMS: atom_id res chain seq x y z
N MET A 1 23.58 5.83 0.70
CA MET A 1 23.62 4.99 -0.52
C MET A 1 23.06 3.58 -0.30
N GLU A 2 23.33 2.93 0.84
CA GLU A 2 22.79 1.60 1.18
C GLU A 2 21.24 1.52 1.26
N GLN A 3 20.58 2.52 1.86
CA GLN A 3 19.10 2.55 2.01
C GLN A 3 18.38 2.59 0.66
N TRP A 4 18.82 3.45 -0.26
CA TRP A 4 18.19 3.63 -1.57
C TRP A 4 18.22 2.35 -2.40
N ARG A 5 19.34 1.63 -2.39
CA ARG A 5 19.48 0.35 -3.11
C ARG A 5 18.62 -0.78 -2.50
N LYS A 6 18.42 -0.78 -1.18
CA LYS A 6 17.55 -1.76 -0.50
C LYS A 6 16.08 -1.46 -0.79
N ASP A 7 15.68 -0.19 -0.79
CA ASP A 7 14.32 0.22 -1.10
C ASP A 7 13.92 -0.10 -2.54
N SER A 8 14.82 0.09 -3.52
CA SER A 8 14.55 -0.32 -4.91
C SER A 8 14.26 -1.82 -5.06
N LYS A 9 14.96 -2.68 -4.30
CA LYS A 9 14.70 -4.13 -4.32
C LYS A 9 13.36 -4.48 -3.70
N VAL A 10 13.02 -3.84 -2.57
CA VAL A 10 11.73 -4.04 -1.90
C VAL A 10 10.58 -3.58 -2.79
N MET A 11 10.74 -2.47 -3.50
CA MET A 11 9.73 -1.97 -4.42
C MET A 11 9.49 -2.93 -5.57
N VAL A 12 10.52 -3.47 -6.23
CA VAL A 12 10.34 -4.49 -7.28
C VAL A 12 9.67 -5.75 -6.73
N PHE A 13 10.08 -6.21 -5.55
CA PHE A 13 9.47 -7.36 -4.90
C PHE A 13 7.98 -7.15 -4.59
N HIS A 14 7.61 -5.96 -4.12
CA HIS A 14 6.22 -5.58 -3.91
C HIS A 14 5.40 -5.65 -5.20
N HIS A 15 5.92 -5.12 -6.32
CA HIS A 15 5.22 -5.17 -7.60
C HIS A 15 5.05 -6.61 -8.09
N LEU A 16 6.08 -7.46 -7.96
CA LEU A 16 5.98 -8.89 -8.29
C LEU A 16 4.93 -9.60 -7.44
N LEU A 17 4.88 -9.31 -6.13
CA LEU A 17 3.85 -9.83 -5.24
C LEU A 17 2.45 -9.38 -5.66
N ALA A 18 2.26 -8.09 -5.93
CA ALA A 18 0.97 -7.52 -6.32
C ALA A 18 0.46 -8.11 -7.65
N ILE A 19 1.34 -8.25 -8.66
CA ILE A 19 1.00 -8.86 -9.95
C ILE A 19 0.60 -10.33 -9.73
N THR A 20 1.39 -11.07 -8.94
CA THR A 20 1.12 -12.48 -8.67
C THR A 20 -0.20 -12.64 -7.92
N LEU A 21 -0.47 -11.79 -6.91
CA LEU A 21 -1.74 -11.73 -6.18
C LEU A 21 -2.93 -11.48 -7.13
N LEU A 22 -2.79 -10.55 -8.07
CA LEU A 22 -3.82 -10.25 -9.06
C LEU A 22 -4.08 -11.44 -10.00
N SER A 23 -3.02 -12.08 -10.50
CA SER A 23 -3.14 -13.27 -11.35
C SER A 23 -3.79 -14.45 -10.60
N PHE A 24 -3.42 -14.69 -9.35
CA PHE A 24 -4.05 -15.72 -8.52
C PHE A 24 -5.51 -15.40 -8.18
N SER A 25 -5.82 -14.14 -7.86
CA SER A 25 -7.18 -13.67 -7.62
C SER A 25 -8.08 -13.90 -8.83
N TRP A 26 -7.57 -13.66 -10.05
CA TRP A 26 -8.28 -13.94 -11.29
C TRP A 26 -8.48 -15.45 -11.52
N ALA A 27 -7.44 -16.26 -11.34
CA ALA A 27 -7.51 -17.71 -11.53
C ALA A 27 -8.46 -18.40 -10.53
N ALA A 28 -8.48 -17.94 -9.28
CA ALA A 28 -9.29 -18.50 -8.21
C ALA A 28 -10.68 -17.85 -8.07
N ARG A 29 -11.07 -16.95 -9.00
CA ARG A 29 -12.35 -16.20 -8.99
C ARG A 29 -12.60 -15.39 -7.72
N TYR A 30 -11.54 -14.94 -7.05
CA TYR A 30 -11.57 -14.03 -5.89
C TYR A 30 -11.30 -12.58 -6.33
N ASP A 31 -11.93 -12.16 -7.41
CA ASP A 31 -11.75 -10.84 -8.04
C ASP A 31 -12.06 -9.68 -7.08
N GLN A 32 -13.10 -9.82 -6.26
CA GLN A 32 -13.50 -8.81 -5.27
C GLN A 32 -12.37 -8.45 -4.29
N VAL A 33 -11.62 -9.45 -3.82
CA VAL A 33 -10.52 -9.25 -2.86
C VAL A 33 -9.33 -8.58 -3.55
N GLY A 34 -9.01 -9.01 -4.78
CA GLY A 34 -7.94 -8.41 -5.57
C GLY A 34 -8.20 -6.93 -5.91
N ILE A 35 -9.44 -6.59 -6.29
CA ILE A 35 -9.85 -5.21 -6.58
C ILE A 35 -9.78 -4.35 -5.30
N LEU A 36 -10.21 -4.88 -4.16
CA LEU A 36 -10.14 -4.15 -2.89
C LEU A 36 -8.70 -3.82 -2.49
N VAL A 37 -7.77 -4.77 -2.67
CA VAL A 37 -6.33 -4.58 -2.45
C VAL A 37 -5.79 -3.49 -3.36
N LEU A 38 -6.07 -3.55 -4.66
CA LEU A 38 -5.64 -2.54 -5.64
C LEU A 38 -6.14 -1.14 -5.25
N PHE A 39 -7.43 -1.01 -4.95
CA PHE A 39 -8.04 0.26 -4.59
C PHE A 39 -7.42 0.88 -3.33
N LEU A 40 -7.19 0.07 -2.30
CA LEU A 40 -6.57 0.53 -1.05
C LEU A 40 -5.15 1.05 -1.25
N HIS A 41 -4.37 0.41 -2.12
CA HIS A 41 -3.01 0.83 -2.42
C HIS A 41 -2.97 2.09 -3.30
N ASP A 42 -3.80 2.14 -4.34
CA ASP A 42 -3.78 3.23 -5.33
C ASP A 42 -4.23 4.59 -4.74
N VAL A 43 -5.24 4.58 -3.86
CA VAL A 43 -5.74 5.79 -3.18
C VAL A 43 -4.62 6.50 -2.41
N SER A 44 -3.76 5.75 -1.72
CA SER A 44 -2.64 6.33 -0.96
C SER A 44 -1.56 6.96 -1.85
N ASP A 45 -1.36 6.40 -3.05
CA ASP A 45 -0.33 6.86 -3.99
C ASP A 45 -0.77 8.16 -4.68
N VAL A 46 -2.07 8.34 -4.93
CA VAL A 46 -2.63 9.62 -5.39
C VAL A 46 -2.27 10.78 -4.44
N PHE A 47 -2.41 10.57 -3.13
CA PHE A 47 -2.03 11.60 -2.15
C PHE A 47 -0.53 11.90 -2.16
N LEU A 48 0.31 10.90 -2.41
CA LEU A 48 1.77 11.05 -2.52
C LEU A 48 2.14 11.90 -3.74
N GLU A 49 1.53 11.63 -4.91
CA GLU A 49 1.77 12.40 -6.13
C GLU A 49 1.24 13.84 -6.01
N CYS A 50 0.09 14.04 -5.37
CA CYS A 50 -0.40 15.39 -5.03
C CYS A 50 0.63 16.16 -4.17
N ALA A 51 1.19 15.52 -3.13
CA ALA A 51 2.20 16.15 -2.27
C ALA A 51 3.47 16.54 -3.06
N LYS A 52 3.91 15.71 -4.00
CA LYS A 52 5.04 16.04 -4.90
C LYS A 52 4.74 17.25 -5.77
N ILE A 53 3.55 17.33 -6.37
CA ILE A 53 3.15 18.46 -7.22
C ILE A 53 3.21 19.76 -6.42
N PHE A 54 2.66 19.80 -5.20
CA PHE A 54 2.73 20.98 -4.35
C PHE A 54 4.16 21.36 -3.98
N LYS A 55 5.04 20.38 -3.76
CA LYS A 55 6.47 20.61 -3.51
C LYS A 55 7.21 21.14 -4.75
N TYR A 56 6.91 20.64 -5.94
CA TYR A 56 7.51 21.12 -7.20
C TYR A 56 7.05 22.53 -7.56
N LEU A 57 5.77 22.87 -7.32
CA LEU A 57 5.25 24.23 -7.52
C LEU A 57 5.96 25.24 -6.62
N LYS A 58 6.30 24.86 -5.37
CA LYS A 58 7.14 25.68 -4.47
C LYS A 58 8.52 25.99 -5.06
N PHE A 59 9.15 25.03 -5.74
CA PHE A 59 10.52 25.18 -6.26
C PHE A 59 10.58 25.97 -7.58
N ARG A 60 9.50 25.95 -8.37
CA ARG A 60 9.44 26.63 -9.68
C ARG A 60 9.28 28.14 -9.57
N ASP A 61 8.62 28.64 -8.52
CA ASP A 61 8.15 30.03 -8.52
C ASP A 61 8.91 30.98 -7.59
N ASN A 62 9.90 30.51 -6.81
CA ASN A 62 10.83 31.27 -5.94
C ASN A 62 10.22 32.46 -5.13
N THR A 63 8.90 32.48 -4.98
CA THR A 63 8.09 33.53 -4.38
C THR A 63 7.49 32.93 -3.12
N HIS A 64 7.88 33.48 -1.97
CA HIS A 64 7.65 32.91 -0.66
C HIS A 64 6.18 33.12 -0.21
N TYR A 65 5.25 32.34 -0.75
CA TYR A 65 3.87 32.34 -0.25
C TYR A 65 3.75 31.38 0.94
N SER A 66 3.44 31.93 2.13
CA SER A 66 3.15 31.17 3.37
C SER A 66 2.13 30.03 3.15
N PHE A 67 1.22 30.19 2.18
CA PHE A 67 0.26 29.17 1.77
C PHE A 67 0.91 27.89 1.21
N CYS A 68 2.00 27.98 0.45
CA CYS A 68 2.70 26.79 -0.09
C CYS A 68 3.44 25.99 1.00
N GLU A 69 3.89 26.65 2.06
CA GLU A 69 4.49 25.96 3.21
C GLU A 69 3.44 25.21 4.02
N PHE A 70 2.31 25.87 4.29
CA PHE A 70 1.14 25.23 4.91
C PHE A 70 0.64 24.04 4.07
N LEU A 71 0.54 24.18 2.75
CA LEU A 71 0.05 23.13 1.86
C LEU A 71 1.03 21.95 1.76
N SER A 72 2.34 22.20 1.78
CA SER A 72 3.36 21.14 1.82
C SER A 72 3.24 20.33 3.12
N ASN A 73 3.14 21.00 4.27
CA ASN A 73 2.98 20.34 5.56
C ASN A 73 1.63 19.60 5.65
N ALA A 74 0.54 20.21 5.18
CA ALA A 74 -0.77 19.58 5.15
C ALA A 74 -0.80 18.34 4.25
N SER A 75 -0.17 18.39 3.07
CA SER A 75 -0.10 17.26 2.14
C SER A 75 0.66 16.08 2.75
N PHE A 76 1.73 16.35 3.51
CA PHE A 76 2.48 15.30 4.20
C PHE A 76 1.67 14.65 5.34
N VAL A 77 0.93 15.45 6.12
CA VAL A 77 0.05 14.94 7.17
C VAL A 77 -1.08 14.10 6.56
N ILE A 78 -1.71 14.58 5.49
CA ILE A 78 -2.78 13.86 4.79
C ILE A 78 -2.25 12.56 4.19
N PHE A 79 -1.05 12.57 3.60
CA PHE A 79 -0.39 11.37 3.09
C PHE A 79 -0.12 10.35 4.21
N THR A 80 0.44 10.78 5.33
CA THR A 80 0.73 9.88 6.46
C THR A 80 -0.56 9.31 7.06
N ALA A 81 -1.60 10.13 7.20
CA ALA A 81 -2.91 9.71 7.69
C ALA A 81 -3.59 8.73 6.74
N SER A 82 -3.59 9.00 5.42
CA SER A 82 -4.17 8.11 4.42
C SER A 82 -3.44 6.77 4.38
N TRP A 83 -2.11 6.77 4.45
CA TRP A 83 -1.30 5.55 4.52
C TRP A 83 -1.68 4.69 5.73
N PHE A 84 -1.78 5.30 6.91
CA PHE A 84 -2.15 4.58 8.14
C PHE A 84 -3.56 3.99 8.07
N ILE A 85 -4.55 4.79 7.63
CA ILE A 85 -5.95 4.37 7.59
C ILE A 85 -6.18 3.28 6.53
N PHE A 86 -5.70 3.50 5.31
CA PHE A 86 -5.99 2.58 4.20
C PHE A 86 -5.13 1.31 4.27
N ARG A 87 -3.81 1.44 4.48
CA ARG A 87 -2.89 0.29 4.40
C ARG A 87 -2.70 -0.44 5.73
N LEU A 88 -2.80 0.23 6.88
CA LEU A 88 -2.60 -0.43 8.18
C LEU A 88 -3.90 -0.80 8.88
N TYR A 89 -4.98 -0.04 8.71
CA TYR A 89 -6.25 -0.33 9.38
C TYR A 89 -7.23 -1.08 8.46
N TRP A 90 -7.56 -0.53 7.30
CA TRP A 90 -8.56 -1.13 6.39
C TRP A 90 -8.09 -2.43 5.74
N PHE A 91 -6.81 -2.51 5.35
CA PHE A 91 -6.25 -3.70 4.72
C PHE A 91 -6.38 -4.95 5.61
N PRO A 92 -5.88 -5.01 6.86
CA PRO A 92 -6.04 -6.21 7.68
C PRO A 92 -7.48 -6.46 8.11
N LEU A 93 -8.26 -5.42 8.43
CA LEU A 93 -9.62 -5.60 8.92
C LEU A 93 -10.58 -6.14 7.86
N LYS A 94 -10.42 -5.76 6.59
CA LYS A 94 -11.30 -6.25 5.52
C LYS A 94 -10.67 -7.40 4.73
N VAL A 95 -9.43 -7.24 4.25
CA VAL A 95 -8.81 -8.20 3.32
C VAL A 95 -8.34 -9.46 4.06
N LEU A 96 -7.63 -9.30 5.18
CA LEU A 96 -7.15 -10.45 5.95
C LEU A 96 -8.29 -11.17 6.68
N TYR A 97 -9.25 -10.43 7.25
CA TYR A 97 -10.42 -11.04 7.90
C TYR A 97 -11.26 -11.89 6.93
N THR A 98 -11.59 -11.35 5.75
CA THR A 98 -12.38 -12.08 4.73
C THR A 98 -11.62 -13.29 4.18
N SER A 99 -10.30 -13.16 3.96
CA SER A 99 -9.47 -14.28 3.51
C SER A 99 -9.33 -15.38 4.56
N PHE A 100 -9.18 -15.01 5.84
CA PHE A 100 -9.07 -15.98 6.93
C PHE A 100 -10.41 -16.70 7.17
N TYR A 101 -11.51 -15.96 7.17
CA TYR A 101 -12.85 -16.53 7.29
C TYR A 101 -13.18 -17.45 6.11
N GLY A 102 -12.84 -17.05 4.88
CA GLY A 102 -12.98 -17.89 3.68
C GLY A 102 -12.15 -19.17 3.75
N SER A 103 -10.92 -19.10 4.27
CA SER A 103 -10.03 -20.27 4.45
C SER A 103 -10.55 -21.28 5.47
N VAL A 104 -11.23 -20.83 6.53
CA VAL A 104 -11.79 -21.71 7.57
C VAL A 104 -13.12 -22.31 7.11
N PHE A 105 -13.92 -21.56 6.36
CA PHE A 105 -15.27 -21.97 5.98
C PHE A 105 -15.32 -22.88 4.73
N LEU A 106 -14.44 -22.69 3.74
CA LEU A 106 -14.38 -23.55 2.55
C LEU A 106 -13.57 -24.85 2.74
N GLY A 107 -12.86 -25.00 3.85
CA GLY A 107 -12.01 -26.17 4.10
C GLY A 107 -10.85 -26.33 3.10
N PRO A 108 -9.87 -27.20 3.38
CA PRO A 108 -8.74 -27.47 2.48
C PRO A 108 -9.13 -28.22 1.20
N ASP A 109 -10.33 -28.81 1.17
CA ASP A 109 -10.70 -29.84 0.19
C ASP A 109 -11.21 -29.27 -1.14
N ASP A 110 -11.79 -28.06 -1.13
CA ASP A 110 -12.34 -27.45 -2.35
C ASP A 110 -11.33 -26.59 -3.13
N LEU A 111 -10.37 -25.92 -2.46
CA LEU A 111 -9.37 -25.02 -3.09
C LEU A 111 -8.04 -24.96 -2.30
N PRO A 112 -7.02 -25.77 -2.62
CA PRO A 112 -5.74 -25.80 -1.90
C PRO A 112 -4.90 -24.51 -2.03
N PHE A 113 -5.31 -23.56 -2.88
CA PHE A 113 -4.58 -22.32 -3.18
C PHE A 113 -4.87 -21.17 -2.21
N ILE A 114 -5.94 -21.25 -1.39
CA ILE A 114 -6.31 -20.21 -0.42
C ILE A 114 -5.23 -19.93 0.64
N PRO A 115 -4.58 -20.93 1.28
CA PRO A 115 -3.52 -20.65 2.26
C PRO A 115 -2.31 -19.93 1.66
N VAL A 116 -1.95 -20.25 0.42
CA VAL A 116 -0.86 -19.57 -0.31
C VAL A 116 -1.22 -18.10 -0.58
N PHE A 117 -2.46 -17.84 -1.01
CA PHE A 117 -2.98 -16.50 -1.22
C PHE A 117 -2.96 -15.67 0.08
N ASN A 118 -3.39 -16.25 1.20
CA ASN A 118 -3.35 -15.60 2.51
C ASN A 118 -1.92 -15.27 2.96
N PHE A 119 -0.98 -16.19 2.76
CA PHE A 119 0.45 -15.94 3.06
C PHE A 119 0.99 -14.75 2.25
N MET A 120 0.66 -14.64 0.98
CA MET A 120 1.06 -13.51 0.14
C MET A 120 0.46 -12.18 0.61
N LEU A 121 -0.79 -12.16 1.08
CA LEU A 121 -1.41 -10.98 1.68
C LEU A 121 -0.70 -10.53 2.96
N TRP A 122 -0.29 -11.48 3.81
CA TRP A 122 0.52 -11.19 4.99
C TRP A 122 1.89 -10.60 4.61
N LEU A 123 2.56 -11.14 3.59
CA LEU A 123 3.82 -10.57 3.10
C LEU A 123 3.63 -9.14 2.62
N LEU A 124 2.56 -8.87 1.86
CA LEU A 124 2.23 -7.52 1.42
C LEU A 124 2.04 -6.57 2.62
N PHE A 125 1.34 -7.02 3.66
CA PHE A 125 1.14 -6.25 4.88
C PHE A 125 2.47 -5.90 5.59
N PHE A 126 3.38 -6.86 5.73
CA PHE A 126 4.69 -6.62 6.35
C PHE A 126 5.53 -5.61 5.56
N ILE A 127 5.48 -5.64 4.22
CA ILE A 127 6.16 -4.63 3.39
C ILE A 127 5.58 -3.24 3.64
N ASN A 128 4.25 -3.12 3.79
CA ASN A 128 3.62 -1.83 4.09
C ASN A 128 3.97 -1.30 5.48
N ILE A 129 4.12 -2.17 6.48
CA ILE A 129 4.63 -1.80 7.81
C ILE A 129 6.09 -1.33 7.72
N TYR A 130 6.93 -2.05 6.98
CA TYR A 130 8.33 -1.66 6.77
C TYR A 130 8.41 -0.26 6.16
N TRP A 131 7.64 0.03 5.11
CA TRP A 131 7.62 1.36 4.50
C TRP A 131 7.05 2.43 5.41
N PHE A 132 6.02 2.14 6.20
CA PHE A 132 5.52 3.08 7.20
C PHE A 132 6.60 3.47 8.22
N HIS A 133 7.34 2.48 8.71
CA HIS A 133 8.45 2.72 9.63
C HIS A 133 9.58 3.52 8.98
N VAL A 134 9.94 3.22 7.73
CA VAL A 134 10.94 4.00 6.98
C VAL A 134 10.48 5.44 6.78
N CYS A 135 9.23 5.67 6.40
CA CYS A 135 8.66 7.00 6.25
C CYS A 135 8.68 7.80 7.56
N PHE A 136 8.44 7.18 8.71
CA PHE A 136 8.43 7.87 10.00
C PHE A 136 9.83 8.17 10.54
N VAL A 137 10.81 7.29 10.30
CA VAL A 137 12.17 7.44 10.86
C VAL A 137 13.07 8.37 10.03
N HIS A 138 12.81 8.51 8.73
CA HIS A 138 13.64 9.31 7.81
C HIS A 138 13.03 10.68 7.45
N PHE A 139 11.97 11.09 8.13
CA PHE A 139 11.39 12.45 8.06
C PHE A 139 11.64 13.21 9.36
#